data_AF-A0A0A1XB96-F1
#
_entry.id   AF-A0A0A1XB96-F1
#
_cell.length_a   1.000
_cell.length_b   1.000
_cell.length_c   1.000
_cell.angle_alpha   90.00
_cell.angle_beta   90.00
_cell.angle_gamma   90.00
#
_symmetry.space_group_name_H-M   'P 1'
#
loop_
_entity.id
_entity.type
_entity.pdbx_description
1 polymer ?
#
loop_
_entity_poly.entity_id
_entity_poly.type
_entity_poly.pdbx_seq_one_letter_code
_entity_poly.pdbx_strand_id
1 'polypeptide(L)'
;MDQKPQIYSKYAILTRTTELRMHTSAEVPCDRSTEVQTFTMVGGTLIKMFQTKVPVEIAGSRNMSTVQILDLVHHKPIYENLYECPQDNLLKVSETLWPYVIAIMEPERRLQLVKKIEHCKWIIYLKINDLVRVSGAAFGKKSIYYDCIIRYIGNVAELYPVGYVFGLELLV
;
A
#
# COMPACT_ATOMS: atom_id res chain seq x y z
N MET A 1 -0.17 -35.45 8.23
CA MET A 1 -1.08 -34.30 8.08
C MET A 1 -0.19 -33.07 7.87
N ASP A 2 0.10 -32.75 6.61
CA ASP A 2 0.87 -31.57 6.25
C ASP A 2 0.07 -30.32 6.57
N GLN A 3 0.40 -29.66 7.68
CA GLN A 3 -0.07 -28.32 7.96
C GLN A 3 0.61 -27.38 6.97
N LYS A 4 -0.05 -27.11 5.84
CA LYS A 4 0.33 -26.01 4.95
C LYS A 4 0.50 -24.75 5.81
N PRO A 5 1.65 -24.05 5.75
CA PRO A 5 1.85 -22.85 6.53
C PRO A 5 0.77 -21.83 6.15
N GLN A 6 -0.07 -21.49 7.12
CA GLN A 6 -1.11 -20.48 6.95
C GLN A 6 -0.42 -19.12 6.85
N ILE A 7 -0.24 -18.65 5.61
CA ILE A 7 0.35 -17.36 5.31
C ILE A 7 -0.68 -16.29 5.69
N TYR A 8 -0.43 -15.57 6.78
CA TYR A 8 -1.19 -14.35 7.08
C TYR A 8 -0.65 -13.23 6.18
N SER A 9 -1.43 -12.86 5.17
CA SER A 9 -1.10 -11.70 4.33
C SER A 9 -1.40 -10.41 5.09
N LYS A 10 -0.44 -9.48 5.12
CA LYS A 10 -0.62 -8.12 5.66
C LYS A 10 -0.19 -7.09 4.61
N TYR A 11 -0.96 -6.02 4.46
CA TYR A 11 -0.64 -4.94 3.53
C TYR A 11 0.43 -4.00 4.10
N ALA A 12 1.31 -3.51 3.24
CA ALA A 12 2.35 -2.57 3.60
C ALA A 12 2.66 -1.59 2.46
N ILE A 13 3.42 -0.56 2.80
CA ILE A 13 3.95 0.42 1.86
C ILE A 13 5.46 0.54 2.06
N LEU A 14 6.21 0.69 0.97
CA LEU A 14 7.64 1.04 1.06
C LEU A 14 7.83 2.44 1.65
N THR A 15 8.63 2.56 2.70
CA THR A 15 8.90 3.84 3.37
C THR A 15 9.89 4.73 2.62
N ARG A 16 10.66 4.14 1.71
CA ARG A 16 11.70 4.78 0.90
C ARG A 16 11.99 3.96 -0.35
N THR A 17 12.70 4.56 -1.29
CA THR A 17 13.25 3.83 -2.44
C THR A 17 14.10 2.66 -1.95
N THR A 18 13.76 1.46 -2.38
CA THR A 18 14.32 0.20 -1.87
C THR A 18 14.66 -0.71 -3.03
N GLU A 19 15.85 -1.30 -2.98
CA GLU A 19 16.24 -2.41 -3.84
C GLU A 19 15.58 -3.70 -3.32
N LEU A 20 14.85 -4.37 -4.19
CA LEU A 20 14.17 -5.65 -3.96
C LEU A 20 14.89 -6.73 -4.74
N ARG A 21 15.06 -7.90 -4.12
CA ARG A 21 15.65 -9.08 -4.76
C ARG A 21 14.56 -10.05 -5.13
N MET A 22 14.59 -10.60 -6.34
CA MET A 22 13.65 -11.66 -6.72
C MET A 22 13.85 -12.86 -5.81
N HIS A 23 12.77 -13.36 -5.21
CA HIS A 23 12.81 -14.54 -4.35
C HIS A 23 12.81 -15.80 -5.24
N THR A 24 13.92 -16.53 -5.23
CA THR A 24 14.05 -17.79 -5.96
C THR A 24 13.69 -18.96 -5.03
N SER A 25 12.56 -19.62 -5.32
CA SER A 25 12.20 -20.88 -4.64
C SER A 25 12.89 -22.06 -5.34
N ALA A 26 13.43 -23.01 -4.57
CA ALA A 26 14.07 -24.21 -5.07
C ALA A 26 13.12 -25.15 -5.85
N GLU A 27 11.81 -24.93 -5.78
CA GLU A 27 10.78 -25.75 -6.44
C GLU A 27 10.46 -25.33 -7.88
N VAL A 28 10.98 -24.18 -8.34
CA VAL A 28 10.75 -23.68 -9.70
C VAL A 28 12.10 -23.59 -10.42
N PRO A 29 12.41 -24.49 -11.38
CA PRO A 29 13.65 -24.42 -12.13
C PRO A 29 13.64 -23.15 -12.98
N CYS A 30 14.55 -22.22 -12.69
CA CYS A 30 14.74 -21.04 -13.53
C CYS A 30 15.96 -21.30 -14.43
N ASP A 31 15.73 -21.51 -15.73
CA ASP A 31 16.77 -21.71 -16.77
C ASP A 31 17.59 -20.44 -17.07
N ARG A 32 17.64 -19.46 -16.16
CA ARG A 32 18.32 -18.19 -16.37
C ARG A 32 19.39 -17.98 -15.31
N SER A 33 20.49 -17.38 -15.76
CA SER A 33 21.76 -17.17 -15.05
C SER A 33 21.61 -16.90 -13.56
N THR A 34 22.56 -17.44 -12.79
CA THR A 34 22.73 -17.36 -11.33
C THR A 34 22.84 -15.93 -10.74
N GLU A 35 22.50 -14.90 -11.52
CA GLU A 35 22.51 -13.51 -11.10
C GLU A 35 21.19 -13.17 -10.41
N VAL A 36 21.27 -12.79 -9.14
CA VAL A 36 20.13 -12.31 -8.36
C VAL A 36 19.56 -11.07 -9.04
N GLN A 37 18.39 -11.20 -9.66
CA GLN A 37 17.72 -10.06 -10.28
C GLN A 37 17.23 -9.08 -9.19
N THR A 38 17.82 -7.89 -9.18
CA THR A 38 17.48 -6.79 -8.30
C THR A 38 16.67 -5.73 -9.04
N PHE A 39 15.65 -5.18 -8.38
CA PHE A 39 14.82 -4.09 -8.91
C PHE A 39 14.70 -2.98 -7.87
N THR A 40 14.81 -1.74 -8.30
CA THR A 40 14.57 -0.60 -7.41
C THR A 40 13.11 -0.17 -7.48
N MET A 41 12.45 -0.11 -6.33
CA MET A 41 11.08 0.37 -6.20
C MET A 41 11.04 1.63 -5.36
N VAL A 42 10.23 2.61 -5.77
CA VAL A 42 10.12 3.91 -5.09
C VAL A 42 9.38 3.79 -3.75
N GLY A 43 9.63 4.74 -2.85
CA GLY A 43 8.82 4.91 -1.64
C GLY A 43 7.35 5.16 -2.01
N GLY A 44 6.43 4.67 -1.19
CA GLY A 44 4.99 4.73 -1.46
C GLY A 44 4.43 3.54 -2.24
N THR A 45 5.29 2.68 -2.80
CA THR A 45 4.86 1.44 -3.51
C THR A 45 4.03 0.53 -2.60
N LEU A 46 2.92 0.02 -3.13
CA LEU A 46 2.00 -0.89 -2.43
C LEU A 46 2.59 -2.30 -2.39
N ILE A 47 2.53 -2.94 -1.23
CA ILE A 47 3.14 -4.24 -0.98
C ILE A 47 2.13 -5.15 -0.27
N LYS A 48 2.09 -6.42 -0.68
CA LYS A 48 1.51 -7.52 0.09
C LYS A 48 2.65 -8.31 0.74
N MET A 49 2.65 -8.39 2.06
CA MET A 49 3.64 -9.18 2.80
C MET A 49 3.17 -10.62 2.97
N PHE A 50 4.10 -11.56 2.84
CA PHE A 50 3.90 -12.98 3.16
C PHE A 50 4.67 -13.26 4.43
N GLN A 51 3.98 -13.37 5.57
CA GLN A 51 4.64 -13.68 6.83
C GLN A 51 4.90 -15.19 6.90
N THR A 52 6.15 -15.61 6.74
CA THR A 52 6.63 -16.89 7.25
C THR A 52 6.71 -16.78 8.77
N LYS A 53 6.14 -17.74 9.50
CA LYS A 53 6.06 -17.73 10.99
C LYS A 53 7.43 -17.79 11.70
N VAL A 54 8.55 -17.74 10.97
CA VAL A 54 9.90 -17.78 11.52
C VAL A 54 10.69 -16.68 10.83
N PRO A 55 11.21 -15.67 11.56
CA PRO A 55 12.26 -14.83 11.03
C PRO A 55 13.43 -15.76 10.69
N VAL A 56 13.85 -15.81 9.42
CA VAL A 56 15.13 -16.43 9.09
C VAL A 56 16.20 -15.48 9.62
N GLU A 57 16.59 -15.68 10.87
CA GLU A 57 17.73 -15.01 11.49
C GLU A 57 19.01 -15.51 10.78
N ILE A 58 19.32 -14.92 9.65
CA ILE A 58 20.66 -15.02 9.09
C ILE A 58 21.53 -14.13 9.99
N ALA A 59 22.38 -14.73 10.80
CA ALA A 59 23.28 -14.05 11.73
C ALA A 59 23.96 -12.83 11.05
N GLY A 60 23.67 -11.62 11.54
CA GLY A 60 24.21 -10.36 11.02
C GLY A 60 23.49 -9.74 9.80
N SER A 61 22.41 -10.36 9.30
CA SER A 61 21.64 -9.87 8.15
C SER A 61 20.37 -9.14 8.59
N ARG A 62 20.01 -8.07 7.87
CA ARG A 62 18.75 -7.32 8.08
C ARG A 62 17.58 -8.30 8.00
N ASN A 63 16.59 -8.17 8.90
CA ASN A 63 15.37 -8.97 8.82
C ASN A 63 14.71 -8.75 7.45
N MET A 64 14.69 -9.79 6.61
CA MET A 64 14.07 -9.76 5.29
C MET A 64 12.63 -10.28 5.38
N SER A 65 11.75 -9.72 4.57
CA SER A 65 10.37 -10.17 4.40
C SER A 65 10.14 -10.55 2.94
N THR A 66 9.46 -11.68 2.73
CA THR A 66 8.94 -12.05 1.41
C THR A 66 7.73 -11.18 1.10
N VAL A 67 7.76 -10.51 -0.03
CA VAL A 67 6.77 -9.52 -0.44
C VAL A 67 6.37 -9.69 -1.89
N GLN A 68 5.15 -9.27 -2.21
CA GLN A 68 4.66 -9.09 -3.56
C GLN A 68 4.36 -7.61 -3.75
N ILE A 69 4.81 -7.06 -4.87
CA ILE A 69 4.48 -5.68 -5.23
C ILE A 69 3.05 -5.67 -5.80
N LEU A 70 2.25 -4.67 -5.47
CA LEU A 70 0.87 -4.57 -5.94
C LEU A 70 0.73 -3.44 -6.96
N ASP A 71 0.36 -3.78 -8.20
CA ASP A 71 -0.14 -2.84 -9.20
C ASP A 71 -1.64 -3.06 -9.38
N LEU A 72 -2.40 -2.36 -8.53
CA LEU A 72 -3.85 -2.47 -8.47
C LEU A 72 -4.56 -1.73 -9.60
N VAL A 73 -3.83 -0.92 -10.39
CA VAL A 73 -4.41 -0.09 -11.46
C VAL A 73 -4.27 -0.77 -12.82
N HIS A 74 -3.09 -1.34 -13.12
CA HIS A 74 -2.81 -1.89 -14.45
C HIS A 74 -2.85 -3.42 -14.50
N HIS A 75 -3.02 -4.11 -13.37
CA HIS A 75 -3.07 -5.58 -13.28
C HIS A 75 -1.94 -6.28 -14.07
N LYS A 76 -0.72 -5.70 -14.09
CA LYS A 76 0.38 -6.25 -14.90
C LYS A 76 0.99 -7.52 -14.27
N PRO A 77 1.37 -8.53 -15.08
CA PRO A 77 1.86 -9.82 -14.60
C PRO A 77 3.29 -9.81 -14.00
N ILE A 78 4.02 -8.69 -14.10
CA ILE A 78 5.40 -8.54 -13.58
C ILE A 78 5.45 -8.79 -12.05
N TYR A 79 4.29 -8.77 -11.40
CA TYR A 79 4.07 -8.76 -9.96
C TYR A 79 3.49 -10.04 -9.37
N GLU A 80 3.42 -11.14 -10.13
CA GLU A 80 3.16 -12.47 -9.55
C GLU A 80 4.37 -13.01 -8.79
N ASN A 81 5.55 -12.46 -9.08
CA ASN A 81 6.80 -12.83 -8.43
C ASN A 81 6.84 -12.36 -6.98
N LEU A 82 7.47 -13.18 -6.15
CA LEU A 82 7.82 -12.84 -4.79
C LEU A 82 9.21 -12.20 -4.79
N TYR A 83 9.40 -11.26 -3.87
CA TYR A 83 10.64 -10.53 -3.68
C TYR A 83 11.04 -10.54 -2.21
N GLU A 84 12.30 -10.31 -1.94
CA GLU A 84 12.83 -10.10 -0.60
C GLU A 84 13.05 -8.60 -0.36
N CYS A 85 12.49 -8.11 0.74
CA CYS A 85 12.56 -6.70 1.13
C CYS A 85 13.03 -6.58 2.58
N PRO A 86 13.95 -5.65 2.91
CA PRO A 86 14.27 -5.33 4.29
C PRO A 86 13.03 -4.87 5.04
N GLN A 87 12.73 -5.50 6.18
CA GLN A 87 11.53 -5.25 6.95
C GLN A 87 11.43 -3.80 7.46
N ASP A 88 12.56 -3.16 7.75
CA ASP A 88 12.63 -1.75 8.17
C ASP A 88 12.17 -0.77 7.08
N ASN A 89 12.09 -1.23 5.83
CA ASN A 89 11.58 -0.44 4.71
C ASN A 89 10.07 -0.64 4.50
N LEU A 90 9.41 -1.47 5.29
CA LEU A 90 7.98 -1.78 5.17
C LEU A 90 7.19 -1.12 6.31
N LEU A 91 6.27 -0.23 5.95
CA LEU A 91 5.28 0.30 6.88
C LEU A 91 3.97 -0.46 6.71
N LYS A 92 3.57 -1.20 7.74
CA LYS A 92 2.31 -1.96 7.75
C LYS A 92 1.12 -1.00 7.75
N VAL A 93 0.11 -1.35 6.96
CA VAL A 93 -1.14 -0.59 6.85
C VAL A 93 -2.29 -1.48 7.31
N SER A 94 -3.21 -0.94 8.11
CA SER A 94 -4.39 -1.69 8.56
C SER A 94 -5.36 -1.94 7.39
N GLU A 95 -6.08 -3.06 7.44
CA GLU A 95 -7.09 -3.39 6.44
C GLU A 95 -8.21 -2.34 6.36
N THR A 96 -8.52 -1.68 7.48
CA THR A 96 -9.50 -0.59 7.53
C THR A 96 -9.05 0.68 6.82
N LEU A 97 -7.74 0.98 6.82
CA LEU A 97 -7.17 2.15 6.16
C LEU A 97 -6.83 1.86 4.69
N TRP A 98 -6.58 0.59 4.37
CA TRP A 98 -6.11 0.14 3.06
C TRP A 98 -6.94 0.66 1.88
N PRO A 99 -8.30 0.63 1.89
CA PRO A 99 -9.10 1.15 0.78
C PRO A 99 -8.82 2.62 0.46
N TYR A 100 -8.53 3.46 1.46
CA TYR A 100 -8.24 4.87 1.25
C TYR A 100 -6.82 5.11 0.75
N VAL A 101 -5.87 4.26 1.15
CA VAL A 101 -4.47 4.34 0.71
C VAL A 101 -4.36 3.99 -0.77
N ILE A 102 -5.01 2.92 -1.22
CA ILE A 102 -4.91 2.47 -2.61
C ILE A 102 -5.64 3.38 -3.60
N ALA A 103 -6.53 4.25 -3.11
CA ALA A 103 -7.18 5.28 -3.90
C ALA A 103 -6.24 6.45 -4.27
N ILE A 104 -5.07 6.56 -3.64
CA ILE A 104 -4.11 7.64 -3.91
C ILE A 104 -3.13 7.19 -5.00
N MET A 105 -3.20 7.86 -6.15
CA MET A 105 -2.36 7.56 -7.32
C MET A 105 -0.87 7.73 -7.01
N GLU A 106 -0.49 8.90 -6.49
CA GLU A 106 0.92 9.26 -6.34
C GLU A 106 1.56 8.53 -5.15
N PRO A 107 2.64 7.74 -5.34
CA PRO A 107 3.33 7.04 -4.26
C PRO A 107 3.76 7.96 -3.11
N GLU A 108 4.27 9.15 -3.44
CA GLU A 108 4.70 10.12 -2.42
C GLU A 108 3.54 10.62 -1.57
N ARG A 109 2.36 10.86 -2.18
CA ARG A 109 1.16 11.27 -1.43
C ARG A 109 0.64 10.15 -0.53
N ARG A 110 0.69 8.89 -0.98
CA ARG A 110 0.40 7.72 -0.14
C ARG A 110 1.29 7.72 1.10
N LEU A 111 2.60 7.88 0.90
CA LEU A 111 3.58 7.88 1.97
C LEU A 111 3.36 9.03 2.96
N GLN A 112 3.04 10.22 2.46
CA GLN A 112 2.71 11.37 3.29
C GLN A 112 1.45 11.16 4.14
N LEU A 113 0.44 10.47 3.59
CA LEU A 113 -0.76 10.13 4.35
C LEU A 113 -0.44 9.16 5.48
N VAL A 114 0.16 8.01 5.18
CA VAL A 114 0.39 6.94 6.18
C VAL A 114 1.34 7.35 7.31
N LYS A 115 2.19 8.36 7.09
CA LYS A 115 3.02 8.96 8.14
C LYS A 115 2.23 9.81 9.13
N LYS A 116 1.03 10.26 8.78
CA LYS A 116 0.15 11.10 9.63
C LYS A 116 -0.85 10.23 10.39
N ILE A 117 -0.38 9.53 11.42
CA ILE A 117 -1.16 8.54 12.19
C ILE A 117 -2.53 9.07 12.65
N GLU A 118 -2.59 10.27 13.22
CA GLU A 118 -3.86 10.86 13.68
C GLU A 118 -4.81 11.19 12.52
N HIS A 119 -4.28 11.58 11.37
CA HIS A 119 -5.08 11.80 10.17
C HIS A 119 -5.64 10.47 9.63
N CYS A 120 -4.83 9.41 9.64
CA CYS A 120 -5.28 8.08 9.26
C CYS A 120 -6.40 7.56 10.18
N LYS A 121 -6.27 7.78 11.51
CA LYS A 121 -7.34 7.47 12.47
C LYS A 121 -8.59 8.27 12.16
N TRP A 122 -8.46 9.57 11.92
CA TRP A 122 -9.60 10.42 11.57
C TRP A 122 -10.34 9.88 10.34
N ILE A 123 -9.62 9.55 9.25
CA ILE A 123 -10.22 9.00 8.01
C ILE A 123 -11.06 7.75 8.27
N ILE A 124 -10.54 6.78 9.03
CA ILE A 124 -11.25 5.51 9.27
C ILE A 124 -12.47 5.66 10.18
N TYR A 125 -12.60 6.77 10.90
CA TYR A 125 -13.76 7.06 11.75
C TYR A 125 -14.84 7.91 11.07
N LEU A 126 -14.56 8.48 9.89
CA LEU A 126 -15.53 9.26 9.13
C LEU A 126 -16.72 8.41 8.66
N LYS A 127 -17.91 9.00 8.71
CA LYS A 127 -19.17 8.38 8.33
C LYS A 127 -19.96 9.26 7.37
N ILE A 128 -20.93 8.65 6.69
CA ILE A 128 -21.94 9.38 5.95
C ILE A 128 -22.66 10.34 6.91
N ASN A 129 -22.87 11.57 6.44
CA ASN A 129 -23.42 12.73 7.13
C ASN A 129 -22.46 13.46 8.09
N ASP A 130 -21.19 13.04 8.21
CA ASP A 130 -20.21 13.84 8.95
C ASP A 130 -19.87 15.14 8.21
N LEU A 131 -19.66 16.20 8.99
CA LEU A 131 -19.18 17.49 8.53
C LEU A 131 -17.65 17.48 8.44
N VAL A 132 -17.13 17.84 7.27
CA VAL A 132 -15.69 17.91 7.02
C VAL A 132 -15.32 19.21 6.32
N ARG A 133 -14.11 19.70 6.62
CA ARG A 133 -13.56 20.89 5.97
C ARG A 133 -12.41 20.49 5.06
N VAL A 134 -12.55 20.75 3.75
CA VAL A 134 -11.60 20.31 2.73
C VAL A 134 -10.95 21.49 2.02
N SER A 135 -9.67 21.35 1.68
CA SER A 135 -8.94 22.37 0.94
C SER A 135 -9.38 22.44 -0.51
N GLY A 136 -9.58 23.66 -1.02
CA GLY A 136 -9.82 23.95 -2.43
C GLY A 136 -8.59 23.81 -3.33
N ALA A 137 -7.45 23.31 -2.81
CA ALA A 137 -6.22 23.17 -3.56
C ALA A 137 -6.37 22.30 -4.83
N ALA A 138 -7.25 21.30 -4.82
CA ALA A 138 -7.57 20.47 -5.99
C ALA A 138 -8.19 21.28 -7.15
N PHE A 139 -8.80 22.43 -6.84
CA PHE A 139 -9.41 23.35 -7.79
C PHE A 139 -8.56 24.61 -8.03
N GLY A 140 -7.27 24.57 -7.70
CA GLY A 140 -6.35 25.72 -7.80
C GLY A 140 -6.57 26.80 -6.73
N LYS A 141 -7.47 26.61 -5.78
CA LYS A 141 -7.84 27.58 -4.74
C LYS A 141 -7.21 27.23 -3.39
N LYS A 142 -5.89 27.35 -3.30
CA LYS A 142 -5.09 26.88 -2.14
C LYS A 142 -5.45 27.54 -0.80
N SER A 143 -5.93 28.79 -0.82
CA SER A 143 -6.31 29.55 0.38
C SER A 143 -7.77 29.35 0.81
N ILE A 144 -8.57 28.65 0.00
CA ILE A 144 -9.99 28.45 0.24
C ILE A 144 -10.21 27.07 0.83
N TYR A 145 -11.09 27.00 1.83
CA TYR A 145 -11.60 25.77 2.39
C TYR A 145 -13.11 25.73 2.20
N TYR A 146 -13.63 24.54 1.93
CA TYR A 146 -15.05 24.29 1.79
C TYR A 146 -15.53 23.43 2.95
N ASP A 147 -16.64 23.83 3.55
CA ASP A 147 -17.35 23.00 4.50
C ASP A 147 -18.28 22.07 3.71
N CYS A 148 -18.21 20.78 4.00
CA CYS A 148 -18.89 19.74 3.25
C CYS A 148 -19.58 18.74 4.18
N ILE A 149 -20.60 18.07 3.66
CA ILE A 149 -21.16 16.86 4.25
C ILE A 149 -20.72 15.66 3.42
N ILE A 150 -20.25 14.59 4.08
CA ILE A 150 -19.99 13.32 3.40
C ILE A 150 -21.32 12.66 3.04
N ARG A 151 -21.56 12.40 1.75
CA ARG A 151 -22.75 11.69 1.26
C ARG A 151 -22.46 10.29 0.76
N TYR A 152 -21.20 10.00 0.46
CA TYR A 152 -20.79 8.71 -0.06
C TYR A 152 -19.39 8.34 0.45
N ILE A 153 -19.20 7.06 0.76
CA ILE A 153 -17.90 6.45 1.07
C ILE A 153 -17.85 5.11 0.35
N GLY A 154 -16.93 4.95 -0.58
CA GLY A 154 -16.82 3.69 -1.32
C GLY A 154 -16.03 3.81 -2.60
N ASN A 155 -16.00 2.72 -3.36
CA ASN A 155 -15.34 2.68 -4.67
C ASN A 155 -16.24 3.27 -5.77
N VAL A 156 -15.67 4.10 -6.62
CA VAL A 156 -16.33 4.65 -7.81
C VAL A 156 -15.47 4.27 -9.01
N ALA A 157 -15.77 3.12 -9.60
CA ALA A 157 -14.97 2.51 -10.66
C ALA A 157 -14.79 3.42 -11.89
N GLU A 158 -15.78 4.29 -12.15
CA GLU A 158 -15.75 5.27 -13.25
C GLU A 158 -14.72 6.38 -13.03
N LEU A 159 -14.43 6.72 -11.76
CA LEU A 159 -13.42 7.72 -11.41
C LEU A 159 -12.06 7.08 -11.17
N TYR A 160 -12.04 5.95 -10.47
CA TYR A 160 -10.82 5.25 -10.11
C TYR A 160 -11.07 3.75 -9.93
N PRO A 161 -10.26 2.87 -10.55
CA PRO A 161 -10.55 1.44 -10.60
C PRO A 161 -10.48 0.74 -9.24
N VAL A 162 -9.86 1.36 -8.23
CA VAL A 162 -9.62 0.75 -6.91
C VAL A 162 -9.77 1.73 -5.76
N GLY A 163 -9.96 1.22 -4.54
CA GLY A 163 -9.97 2.04 -3.33
C GLY A 163 -11.24 2.86 -3.11
N TYR A 164 -11.26 3.58 -1.99
CA TYR A 164 -12.40 4.36 -1.53
C TYR A 164 -12.19 5.86 -1.69
N VAL A 165 -13.24 6.53 -2.13
CA VAL A 165 -13.35 7.98 -2.21
C VAL A 165 -14.48 8.48 -1.33
N PHE A 166 -14.41 9.76 -0.95
CA PHE A 166 -15.48 10.48 -0.28
C PHE A 166 -16.26 11.30 -1.30
N GLY A 167 -17.56 11.05 -1.43
CA GLY A 167 -18.46 11.95 -2.14
C GLY A 167 -18.91 13.05 -1.19
N LEU A 168 -18.62 14.30 -1.55
CA LEU A 168 -18.85 15.48 -0.70
C LEU A 168 -19.93 16.36 -1.30
N GLU A 169 -20.91 16.75 -0.49
CA GLU A 169 -21.85 17.82 -0.79
C GLU A 169 -21.33 19.12 -0.16
N LEU A 170 -21.22 20.18 -0.96
CA LEU A 170 -20.76 21.49 -0.51
C LEU A 170 -21.88 22.19 0.28
N LEU A 171 -21.53 22.69 1.47
CA LEU A 171 -22.36 23.61 2.23
C LEU A 171 -21.96 25.03 1.81
N VAL A 172 -22.71 25.60 0.88
CA VAL A 172 -22.48 26.96 0.37
C VAL A 172 -22.76 27.99 1.46
#